data_AF-U7PS56-F1
#
_entry.id   AF-U7PS56-F1
#
_cell.length_a   1.000
_cell.length_b   1.000
_cell.length_c   1.000
_cell.angle_alpha   90.00
_cell.angle_beta   90.00
_cell.angle_gamma   90.00
#
_symmetry.space_group_name_H-M   'P 1'
#
loop_
_entity.id
_entity.type
_entity.pdbx_description
1 polymer ?
#
loop_
_entity_poly.entity_id
_entity_poly.type
_entity_poly.pdbx_seq_one_letter_code
_entity_poly.pdbx_strand_id
1 'polypeptide(L)'
;MASQSPAQYIQLAKTLPPRLLRFLARYPPAAIQGAGANPTGYQQDTPNPFKATKHPVTGQWHDPVYSLRRQADLVKMARDHGVAELMPESEKNPETKLRKRVEFGLRVKGTGVGQSVKGHIFERRMIAKMDERRNAMLNMPKLIREWKRVGRKNWVRYPS
;
A
#
# COMPACT_ATOMS: atom_id res chain seq x y z
N MET A 1 12.08 42.30 5.62
CA MET A 1 11.64 41.13 6.39
C MET A 1 11.55 41.55 7.85
N ALA A 2 10.36 41.68 8.44
CA ALA A 2 10.26 41.98 9.87
C ALA A 2 10.93 40.84 10.66
N SER A 3 11.95 41.14 11.46
CA SER A 3 12.58 40.16 12.34
C SER A 3 11.53 39.68 13.34
N GLN A 4 11.11 38.42 13.19
CA GLN A 4 10.15 37.82 14.12
C GLN A 4 10.83 37.70 15.48
N SER A 5 10.18 38.23 16.52
CA SER A 5 10.72 38.19 17.88
C SER A 5 10.56 36.79 18.49
N PRO A 6 11.46 36.34 19.39
CA PRO A 6 11.31 35.07 20.11
C PRO A 6 9.96 34.96 20.83
N ALA A 7 9.41 36.09 21.32
CA ALA A 7 8.09 36.14 21.93
C ALA A 7 6.97 35.76 20.94
N GLN A 8 7.04 36.21 19.68
CA GLN A 8 6.05 35.85 18.66
C GLN A 8 6.06 34.35 18.36
N TYR A 9 7.23 33.72 18.27
CA TYR A 9 7.34 32.26 18.09
C TYR A 9 6.74 31.47 19.25
N ILE A 10 6.99 31.93 20.49
CA ILE A 10 6.39 31.31 21.68
C ILE A 10 4.86 31.43 21.65
N GLN A 11 4.32 32.58 21.24
CA GLN A 11 2.87 32.75 21.10
C GLN A 11 2.31 31.83 20.00
N LEU A 12 2.98 31.73 18.85
CA LEU A 12 2.59 30.81 17.78
C LEU A 12 2.56 29.36 18.29
N ALA A 13 3.61 28.91 19.00
CA ALA A 13 3.65 27.58 19.58
C ALA A 13 2.49 27.33 20.55
N LYS A 14 2.12 28.33 21.36
CA LYS A 14 0.97 28.24 22.28
C LYS A 14 -0.39 28.13 21.59
N THR A 15 -0.52 28.55 20.33
CA THR A 15 -1.76 28.40 19.55
C THR A 15 -2.01 26.98 19.03
N LEU A 16 -1.02 26.08 19.13
CA LEU A 16 -1.15 24.70 18.69
C LEU A 16 -2.22 23.95 19.52
N PRO A 17 -2.94 22.98 18.93
CA PRO A 17 -3.95 22.23 19.66
C PRO A 17 -3.35 21.50 20.88
N PRO A 18 -4.07 21.44 22.02
CA PRO A 18 -3.55 20.83 23.24
C PRO A 18 -3.07 19.39 23.08
N ARG A 19 -3.70 18.63 22.17
CA ARG A 19 -3.30 17.25 21.84
C ARG A 19 -1.91 17.19 21.22
N LEU A 20 -1.60 18.13 20.33
CA LEU A 20 -0.31 18.22 19.64
C LEU A 20 0.77 18.71 20.59
N LEU A 21 0.47 19.74 21.41
CA LEU A 21 1.36 20.21 22.47
C LEU A 21 1.71 19.10 23.46
N ARG A 22 0.72 18.32 23.93
CA ARG A 22 0.95 17.17 24.81
C ARG A 22 1.82 16.10 24.14
N PHE A 23 1.66 15.87 22.84
CA PHE A 23 2.51 14.94 22.11
C PHE A 23 3.95 15.42 22.06
N LEU A 24 4.18 16.67 21.61
CA LEU A 24 5.52 17.24 21.47
C LEU A 24 6.23 17.40 22.82
N ALA A 25 5.50 17.61 23.92
CA ALA A 25 6.06 17.63 25.26
C ALA A 25 6.56 16.24 25.71
N ARG A 26 5.90 15.15 25.28
CA ARG A 26 6.30 13.77 25.61
C ARG A 26 7.36 13.22 24.66
N TYR A 27 7.31 13.61 23.39
CA TYR A 27 8.21 13.15 22.34
C TYR A 27 8.80 14.34 21.59
N PRO A 28 9.63 15.16 22.25
CA PRO A 28 10.26 16.31 21.62
C PRO A 28 11.29 15.85 20.58
N PRO A 29 11.23 16.33 19.32
CA PRO A 29 12.22 15.98 18.31
C PRO A 29 13.56 16.69 18.57
N ALA A 30 14.64 16.10 18.06
CA ALA A 30 16.00 16.67 18.14
C ALA A 30 16.08 18.09 17.55
N ALA A 31 15.23 18.42 16.57
CA ALA A 31 15.14 19.75 15.99
C ALA A 31 14.78 20.85 17.00
N ILE A 32 14.00 20.53 18.05
CA ILE A 32 13.60 21.49 19.09
C ILE A 32 14.57 21.47 20.27
N GLN A 33 15.04 20.29 20.67
CA GLN A 33 15.89 20.17 21.87
C GLN A 33 17.35 20.54 21.62
N GLY A 34 17.79 20.57 20.36
CA GLY A 34 19.19 20.72 19.98
C GLY A 34 19.94 19.38 19.99
N ALA A 35 21.09 19.36 19.32
CA ALA A 35 21.95 18.18 19.27
C ALA A 35 22.55 17.91 20.66
N GLY A 36 22.21 16.75 21.26
CA GLY A 36 22.75 16.32 22.55
C GLY A 36 21.76 16.35 23.72
N ALA A 37 20.49 16.69 23.50
CA ALA A 37 19.49 16.62 24.55
C ALA A 37 19.20 15.18 24.97
N ASN A 38 19.02 14.97 26.28
CA ASN A 38 18.68 13.67 26.83
C ASN A 38 17.25 13.25 26.43
N PRO A 39 17.03 11.98 26.08
CA PRO A 39 15.68 11.49 25.77
C PRO A 39 14.79 11.57 27.00
N THR A 40 13.54 11.98 26.80
CA THR A 40 12.51 11.93 27.83
C THR A 40 12.25 10.49 28.27
N GLY A 41 11.68 10.28 29.47
CA GLY A 41 11.30 8.93 29.92
C GLY A 41 10.42 8.17 28.92
N TYR A 42 9.48 8.87 28.27
CA TYR A 42 8.65 8.29 27.21
C TYR A 42 9.45 7.85 25.97
N GLN A 43 10.50 8.59 25.59
CA GLN A 43 11.40 8.23 24.49
C GLN A 43 12.34 7.07 24.86
N GLN A 44 12.70 6.93 26.14
CA GLN A 44 13.49 5.80 26.63
C GLN A 44 12.67 4.50 26.53
N ASP A 45 11.42 4.53 26.97
CA ASP A 45 10.51 3.36 26.90
C ASP A 45 10.15 3.00 25.46
N THR A 46 9.93 4.02 24.61
CA THR A 46 9.52 3.81 23.21
C THR A 46 10.13 4.92 22.33
N PRO A 47 11.30 4.68 21.70
CA PRO A 47 11.99 5.70 20.91
C PRO A 47 11.14 6.32 19.80
N ASN A 48 10.31 5.52 19.13
CA ASN A 48 9.30 6.02 18.21
C ASN A 48 7.91 5.50 18.63
N PRO A 49 7.01 6.37 19.13
CA PRO A 49 5.71 5.95 19.65
C PRO A 49 4.71 5.48 18.57
N PHE A 50 5.10 5.56 17.30
CA PHE A 50 4.32 5.10 16.15
C PHE A 50 4.71 3.70 15.66
N LYS A 51 5.84 3.16 16.10
CA LYS A 51 6.32 1.83 15.72
C LYS A 51 6.09 0.85 16.89
N ALA A 52 5.78 -0.40 16.54
CA ALA A 52 5.75 -1.48 17.53
C ALA A 52 7.16 -1.73 18.06
N THR A 53 7.27 -2.03 19.35
CA THR A 53 8.56 -2.33 20.00
C THR A 53 8.55 -3.76 20.52
N LYS A 54 9.72 -4.40 20.51
CA LYS A 54 9.88 -5.74 21.07
C LYS A 54 10.45 -5.60 22.48
N HIS A 55 9.77 -6.16 23.48
CA HIS A 55 10.24 -6.12 24.86
C HIS A 55 11.49 -7.01 25.02
N PRO A 56 12.58 -6.51 25.63
CA PRO A 56 13.86 -7.24 25.65
C PRO A 56 13.84 -8.53 26.49
N VAL A 57 13.09 -8.54 27.60
CA VAL A 57 13.01 -9.71 28.50
C VAL A 57 12.04 -10.78 28.00
N THR A 58 10.77 -10.41 27.75
CA THR A 58 9.73 -11.36 27.33
C THR A 58 9.77 -11.73 25.85
N GLY A 59 10.44 -10.93 25.01
CA GLY A 59 10.48 -11.11 23.55
C GLY A 59 9.16 -10.83 22.83
N GLN A 60 8.11 -10.39 23.55
CA GLN A 60 6.80 -10.08 22.99
C GLN A 60 6.82 -8.74 22.25
N TRP A 61 6.03 -8.62 21.18
CA TRP A 61 5.81 -7.35 20.50
C TRP A 61 4.72 -6.57 21.20
N HIS A 62 5.02 -5.32 21.53
CA HIS A 62 4.06 -4.38 22.07
C HIS A 62 3.50 -3.51 20.95
N ASP A 63 2.19 -3.29 20.99
CA ASP A 63 1.51 -2.38 20.09
C ASP A 63 2.09 -0.96 20.19
N PRO A 64 2.09 -0.18 19.10
CA PRO A 64 2.53 1.21 19.16
C PRO A 64 1.66 2.02 20.12
N VAL A 65 2.29 2.89 20.92
CA VAL A 65 1.62 3.78 21.90
C VAL A 65 0.46 4.57 21.24
N TYR A 66 0.62 4.92 19.96
CA TYR A 66 -0.46 5.46 19.14
C TYR A 66 -0.82 4.48 18.01
N SER A 67 -2.05 3.96 18.06
CA SER A 67 -2.66 3.20 16.95
C SER A 67 -2.61 3.97 15.62
N LEU A 68 -2.65 3.26 14.49
CA LEU A 68 -2.63 3.86 13.14
C LEU A 68 -3.68 4.96 12.91
N ARG A 69 -4.87 4.85 13.54
CA ARG A 69 -5.91 5.89 13.50
C ARG A 69 -5.44 7.17 14.20
N ARG A 70 -4.91 7.04 15.42
CA ARG A 70 -4.37 8.17 16.21
C ARG A 70 -3.15 8.80 15.55
N GLN A 71 -2.30 8.00 14.89
CA GLN A 71 -1.19 8.51 14.08
C GLN A 71 -1.71 9.39 12.94
N ALA A 72 -2.73 8.93 12.20
CA ALA A 72 -3.32 9.72 11.12
C ALA A 72 -3.94 11.02 11.64
N ASP A 73 -4.66 11.00 12.77
CA ASP A 73 -5.20 12.21 13.41
C ASP A 73 -4.08 13.22 13.76
N LEU A 74 -2.99 12.75 14.38
CA LEU A 74 -1.86 13.59 14.78
C LEU A 74 -1.11 14.16 13.58
N VAL A 75 -0.81 13.34 12.58
CA VAL A 75 -0.16 13.77 11.33
C VAL A 75 -1.03 14.79 10.59
N LYS A 76 -2.34 14.56 10.53
CA LYS A 76 -3.28 15.52 9.91
C LYS A 76 -3.26 16.85 10.66
N MET A 77 -3.37 16.82 11.99
CA MET A 77 -3.30 18.02 12.83
C MET A 77 -1.96 18.74 12.68
N ALA A 78 -0.85 18.01 12.69
CA ALA A 78 0.49 18.58 12.51
C ALA A 78 0.65 19.24 11.14
N ARG A 79 0.12 18.62 10.08
CA ARG A 79 0.09 19.20 8.73
C ARG A 79 -0.73 20.48 8.69
N ASP A 80 -1.94 20.47 9.26
CA ASP A 80 -2.85 21.62 9.25
C ASP A 80 -2.25 22.82 10.01
N HIS A 81 -1.36 22.58 10.98
CA HIS A 81 -0.63 23.59 11.74
C HIS A 81 0.84 23.80 11.31
N GLY A 82 1.28 23.21 10.19
CA GLY A 82 2.62 23.42 9.64
C GLY A 82 3.79 22.82 10.45
N VAL A 83 3.53 21.88 11.35
CA VAL A 83 4.53 21.23 12.23
C VAL A 83 4.70 19.73 11.93
N ALA A 84 4.41 19.32 10.69
CA ALA A 84 4.50 17.92 10.27
C ALA A 84 5.93 17.35 10.33
N GLU A 85 6.93 18.18 10.07
CA GLU A 85 8.36 17.83 10.13
C GLU A 85 8.85 17.48 11.55
N LEU A 86 8.15 17.98 12.58
CA LEU A 86 8.47 17.71 13.99
C LEU A 86 7.95 16.36 14.47
N MET A 87 7.19 15.64 13.63
CA MET A 87 6.62 14.34 13.95
C MET A 87 7.62 13.22 13.67
N PRO A 88 7.66 12.14 14.49
CA PRO A 88 8.48 10.99 14.16
C PRO A 88 7.94 10.28 12.91
N GLU A 89 8.82 9.52 12.25
CA GLU A 89 8.47 8.80 11.02
C GLU A 89 7.22 7.93 11.22
N SER A 90 6.21 8.13 10.36
CA SER A 90 4.96 7.38 10.35
C SER A 90 4.59 6.98 8.93
N GLU A 91 4.02 5.78 8.77
CA GLU A 91 3.40 5.34 7.52
C GLU A 91 2.18 6.18 7.12
N LYS A 92 1.64 6.95 8.06
CA LYS A 92 0.50 7.85 7.82
C LYS A 92 0.91 9.22 7.30
N ASN A 93 2.20 9.58 7.35
CA ASN A 93 2.72 10.83 6.80
C ASN A 93 2.51 10.88 5.26
N PRO A 94 1.86 11.93 4.72
CA PRO A 94 1.67 12.09 3.27
C PRO A 94 2.98 12.04 2.47
N GLU A 95 4.08 12.60 2.96
CA GLU A 95 5.38 12.58 2.28
C GLU A 95 5.95 11.17 2.20
N THR A 96 5.88 10.42 3.31
CA THR A 96 6.31 9.02 3.36
C THR A 96 5.46 8.15 2.43
N LYS A 97 4.15 8.39 2.36
CA LYS A 97 3.26 7.69 1.42
C LYS A 97 3.61 8.00 -0.03
N LEU A 98 3.86 9.28 -0.35
CA LEU A 98 4.23 9.70 -1.68
C LEU A 98 5.59 9.12 -2.09
N ARG A 99 6.59 9.16 -1.21
CA ARG A 99 7.90 8.54 -1.41
C ARG A 99 7.77 7.06 -1.77
N LYS A 100 7.05 6.28 -0.95
CA LYS A 100 6.78 4.85 -1.22
C LYS A 100 6.05 4.64 -2.56
N ARG A 101 5.10 5.52 -2.90
CA ARG A 101 4.32 5.46 -4.15
C ARG A 101 5.19 5.68 -5.39
N VAL A 102 6.08 6.67 -5.33
CA VAL A 102 7.00 7.05 -6.41
C VAL A 102 8.10 5.99 -6.58
N GLU A 103 8.69 5.53 -5.48
CA GLU A 103 9.78 4.54 -5.50
C GLU A 103 9.31 3.17 -6.00
N PHE A 104 8.17 2.67 -5.50
CA PHE A 104 7.73 1.30 -5.77
C PHE A 104 6.61 1.17 -6.81
N GLY A 105 5.94 2.27 -7.17
CA GLY A 105 4.82 2.24 -8.11
C GLY A 105 3.59 1.50 -7.58
N LEU A 106 2.78 0.92 -8.47
CA LEU A 106 1.61 0.08 -8.13
C LEU A 106 2.03 -1.36 -7.99
N ARG A 107 1.60 -2.04 -6.93
CA ARG A 107 2.03 -3.42 -6.63
C ARG A 107 0.87 -4.40 -6.45
N VAL A 108 -0.33 -4.02 -6.90
CA VAL A 108 -1.49 -4.93 -6.87
C VAL A 108 -1.33 -6.05 -7.90
N LYS A 109 -1.93 -7.21 -7.63
CA LYS A 109 -1.89 -8.34 -8.57
C LYS A 109 -2.58 -7.97 -9.89
N GLY A 110 -1.95 -8.27 -11.02
CA GLY A 110 -2.49 -8.01 -12.35
C GLY A 110 -1.96 -6.73 -13.01
N THR A 111 -2.15 -5.58 -12.38
CA THR A 111 -1.81 -4.25 -12.93
C THR A 111 -0.62 -3.56 -12.27
N GLY A 112 -0.03 -4.18 -11.25
CA GLY A 112 1.19 -3.67 -10.63
C GLY A 112 2.42 -3.75 -11.53
N VAL A 113 3.44 -2.96 -11.22
CA VAL A 113 4.76 -3.00 -11.85
C VAL A 113 5.31 -4.42 -11.77
N GLY A 114 5.69 -4.98 -12.92
CA GLY A 114 6.18 -6.36 -13.04
C GLY A 114 5.10 -7.45 -12.90
N GLN A 115 3.81 -7.10 -12.79
CA GLN A 115 2.71 -8.07 -12.83
C GLN A 115 2.13 -8.18 -14.24
N SER A 116 1.46 -9.30 -14.49
CA SER A 116 0.69 -9.54 -15.71
C SER A 116 -0.73 -9.98 -15.37
N VAL A 117 -1.68 -9.58 -16.21
CA VAL A 117 -3.09 -9.93 -16.07
C VAL A 117 -3.29 -11.41 -16.44
N LYS A 118 -4.06 -12.14 -15.65
CA LYS A 118 -4.36 -13.58 -15.89
C LYS A 118 -5.20 -13.82 -17.15
N GLY A 119 -6.00 -12.82 -17.56
CA GLY A 119 -7.04 -12.95 -18.58
C GLY A 119 -8.24 -13.77 -18.09
N HIS A 120 -9.40 -13.61 -18.73
CA HIS A 120 -10.56 -14.45 -18.50
C HIS A 120 -10.40 -15.83 -19.16
N ILE A 121 -11.22 -16.81 -18.74
CA ILE A 121 -11.09 -18.20 -19.25
C ILE A 121 -11.32 -18.28 -20.77
N PHE A 122 -12.25 -17.48 -21.31
CA PHE A 122 -12.56 -17.47 -22.73
C PHE A 122 -11.44 -16.85 -23.57
N GLU A 123 -10.76 -15.82 -23.06
CA GLU A 123 -9.61 -15.19 -23.73
C GLU A 123 -8.45 -16.17 -23.84
N ARG A 124 -8.12 -16.86 -22.74
CA ARG A 124 -7.04 -17.86 -22.72
C ARG A 124 -7.31 -19.04 -23.65
N ARG A 125 -8.57 -19.45 -23.80
CA ARG A 125 -8.99 -20.57 -24.66
C ARG A 125 -9.31 -20.15 -26.10
N MET A 126 -9.32 -18.85 -26.39
CA MET A 126 -9.81 -18.33 -27.68
C MET A 126 -9.03 -18.91 -28.86
N ILE A 127 -7.69 -18.90 -28.78
CA ILE A 127 -6.81 -19.39 -29.85
C ILE A 127 -7.06 -20.88 -30.10
N ALA A 128 -6.99 -21.71 -29.06
CA ALA A 128 -7.25 -23.15 -29.15
C ALA A 128 -8.65 -23.44 -29.72
N LYS A 129 -9.68 -22.68 -29.32
CA LYS A 129 -11.05 -22.81 -29.83
C LYS A 129 -11.15 -22.44 -31.32
N MET A 130 -10.39 -21.44 -31.79
CA MET A 130 -10.36 -21.09 -33.22
C MET A 130 -9.61 -22.13 -34.05
N ASP A 131 -8.52 -22.68 -33.53
CA ASP A 131 -7.76 -23.74 -34.19
C ASP A 131 -8.58 -25.03 -34.35
N GLU A 132 -9.34 -25.40 -33.31
CA GLU A 132 -10.27 -26.53 -33.35
C GLU A 132 -11.33 -26.34 -34.46
N ARG A 133 -11.92 -25.14 -34.54
CA ARG A 133 -12.87 -24.78 -35.61
C ARG A 133 -12.23 -24.84 -36.99
N ARG A 134 -11.01 -24.31 -37.14
CA ARG A 134 -10.26 -24.35 -38.41
C ARG A 134 -10.02 -25.79 -38.86
N ASN A 135 -9.53 -26.64 -37.95
CA ASN A 135 -9.27 -28.05 -38.23
C ASN A 135 -10.54 -28.84 -38.57
N ALA A 136 -11.66 -28.55 -37.91
CA ALA A 136 -12.95 -29.14 -38.25
C ALA A 136 -13.37 -28.77 -39.69
N MET A 137 -13.25 -27.49 -40.07
CA MET A 137 -13.62 -27.03 -41.42
C MET A 137 -12.71 -27.58 -42.52
N LEU A 138 -11.41 -27.74 -42.26
CA LEU A 138 -10.47 -28.36 -43.20
C LEU A 138 -10.80 -29.84 -43.44
N ASN A 139 -11.22 -30.56 -42.41
CA ASN A 139 -11.60 -31.97 -42.50
C ASN A 139 -13.03 -32.19 -43.00
N MET A 140 -13.88 -31.15 -42.99
CA MET A 140 -15.30 -31.23 -43.36
C MET A 140 -15.56 -31.82 -44.75
N PRO A 141 -14.83 -31.44 -45.83
CA PRO A 141 -15.05 -32.04 -47.15
C PRO A 141 -14.76 -33.55 -47.20
N LYS A 142 -13.78 -34.02 -46.42
CA LYS A 142 -13.44 -35.45 -46.31
C LYS A 142 -14.54 -36.20 -45.57
N LEU A 143 -15.03 -35.64 -44.46
CA LEU A 143 -16.13 -36.21 -43.67
C LEU A 143 -17.42 -36.34 -44.49
N ILE A 144 -17.79 -35.30 -45.25
CA ILE A 144 -18.98 -35.32 -46.11
C ILE A 144 -18.87 -36.41 -47.19
N ARG A 145 -17.70 -36.56 -47.82
CA ARG A 145 -17.45 -37.63 -48.79
C ARG A 145 -17.61 -39.02 -48.18
N GLU A 146 -17.06 -39.23 -46.99
CA GLU A 146 -17.17 -40.49 -46.25
C GLU A 146 -18.63 -40.80 -45.89
N TRP A 147 -19.37 -39.83 -45.35
CA TRP A 147 -20.78 -39.96 -44.98
C TRP A 147 -21.66 -40.28 -46.19
N LYS A 148 -21.46 -39.59 -47.33
CA LYS A 148 -22.18 -39.87 -48.58
C LYS A 148 -21.90 -41.28 -49.12
N ARG A 149 -20.66 -41.79 -48.96
CA ARG A 149 -20.26 -43.13 -49.39
C ARG A 149 -20.83 -44.23 -48.51
N VAL A 150 -20.78 -44.08 -47.19
CA VAL A 150 -21.26 -45.08 -46.21
C VAL A 150 -22.79 -45.12 -46.16
N GLY A 151 -23.43 -43.94 -46.29
CA GLY A 151 -24.88 -43.78 -46.23
C GLY A 151 -25.41 -43.67 -44.80
N ARG A 152 -26.60 -43.05 -44.67
CA ARG A 152 -27.24 -42.71 -43.39
C ARG A 152 -27.43 -43.93 -42.48
N LYS A 153 -27.84 -45.07 -43.02
CA LYS A 153 -28.19 -46.26 -42.23
C LYS A 153 -26.98 -46.96 -41.59
N ASN A 154 -25.80 -46.83 -42.20
CA ASN A 154 -24.58 -47.54 -41.81
C ASN A 154 -23.58 -46.64 -41.05
N TRP A 155 -23.93 -45.37 -40.81
CA TRP A 155 -23.06 -44.44 -40.10
C TRP A 155 -23.03 -44.74 -38.61
N VAL A 156 -21.84 -44.92 -38.03
CA VAL A 156 -21.67 -45.22 -36.59
C VAL A 156 -20.88 -44.13 -35.83
N ARG A 157 -20.21 -43.22 -36.54
CA ARG A 157 -19.31 -42.20 -35.96
C ARG A 157 -20.10 -40.95 -35.55
N TYR A 158 -21.05 -41.10 -34.64
CA TYR A 158 -21.75 -39.97 -34.03
C TYR A 158 -20.88 -39.37 -32.91
N PRO A 159 -20.90 -38.04 -32.72
CA PRO A 159 -20.32 -37.42 -31.54
C PRO A 159 -20.95 -37.98 -30.26
N SER A 160 -20.16 -38.03 -29.19
CA SER A 160 -20.63 -38.25 -27.83
C SER A 160 -21.34 -37.02 -27.27
#